data_AF-A0A9X8MHQ8-F1
#
_entry.id   AF-A0A9X8MHQ8-F1
#
_cell.length_a   1.000
_cell.length_b   1.000
_cell.length_c   1.000
_cell.angle_alpha   90.00
_cell.angle_beta   90.00
_cell.angle_gamma   90.00
#
_symmetry.space_group_name_H-M   'P 1'
#
loop_
_entity.id
_entity.type
_entity.pdbx_description
1 polymer ?
#
loop_
_entity_poly.entity_id
_entity_poly.type
_entity_poly.pdbx_seq_one_letter_code
_entity_poly.pdbx_strand_id
1 'polypeptide(L)' 'MAAQLSPIVSEFETEEQAASYDAWFRRQVEASLSDAKPTIPHDQVMADMQGIIEAARKR' A
#
# COMPACT_ATOMS: atom_id res chain seq x y z
N MET A 1 -5.60 27.62 -2.54
CA MET A 1 -5.41 26.69 -3.68
C MET A 1 -4.13 25.94 -3.41
N ALA A 2 -4.17 24.62 -3.34
CA ALA A 2 -2.95 23.82 -3.21
C ALA A 2 -2.11 23.99 -4.49
N ALA A 3 -0.79 24.08 -4.36
CA ALA A 3 0.07 24.21 -5.53
C ALA A 3 -0.07 22.96 -6.41
N GLN A 4 -0.33 23.18 -7.70
CA GLN A 4 -0.43 22.12 -8.68
C GLN A 4 0.97 21.57 -8.95
N LEU A 5 1.15 20.27 -8.76
CA LEU A 5 2.41 19.59 -9.03
C LEU A 5 2.47 19.14 -10.50
N SER A 6 3.69 19.14 -11.05
CA SER A 6 3.92 18.63 -12.40
C SER A 6 3.79 17.10 -12.43
N PRO A 7 3.05 16.51 -13.38
CA PRO A 7 2.93 15.05 -13.53
C PRO A 7 4.26 14.33 -13.79
N ILE A 8 5.29 15.05 -14.26
CA ILE A 8 6.64 14.48 -14.47
C ILE A 8 7.37 14.30 -13.13
N VAL A 9 7.06 15.13 -12.13
CA VAL A 9 7.75 15.18 -10.84
C VAL A 9 6.98 14.43 -9.77
N SER A 10 5.64 14.43 -9.85
CA SER A 10 4.76 13.86 -8.84
C SER A 10 3.58 13.14 -9.50
N GLU A 11 3.23 11.98 -8.95
CA GLU A 11 2.00 11.24 -9.27
C GLU A 11 0.73 11.91 -8.69
N PHE A 12 0.89 12.81 -7.70
CA PHE A 12 -0.20 13.59 -7.13
C PHE A 12 -0.38 14.93 -7.83
N GLU A 13 -1.62 15.36 -7.98
CA GLU A 13 -1.96 16.64 -8.58
C GLU A 13 -1.60 17.83 -7.70
N THR A 14 -1.63 17.65 -6.37
CA THR A 14 -1.39 18.73 -5.41
C THR A 14 -0.46 18.31 -4.28
N GLU A 15 0.22 19.30 -3.70
CA GLU A 15 1.05 19.09 -2.49
C GLU A 15 0.24 18.56 -1.31
N GLU A 16 -1.02 18.97 -1.17
CA GLU A 16 -1.91 18.51 -0.10
C GLU A 16 -2.24 17.02 -0.24
N GLN A 17 -2.51 16.55 -1.46
CA GLN A 17 -2.73 15.12 -1.73
C GLN A 17 -1.47 14.30 -1.43
N ALA A 18 -0.29 14.78 -1.88
CA ALA A 18 0.98 14.12 -1.63
C ALA A 18 1.28 14.03 -0.12
N ALA A 19 1.09 15.11 0.63
CA ALA A 19 1.30 15.14 2.07
C ALA A 19 0.32 14.24 2.83
N SER A 20 -0.94 14.19 2.40
CA SER A 20 -1.95 13.29 2.98
C SER A 20 -1.59 11.83 2.74
N TYR A 21 -1.17 11.48 1.52
CA TYR A 21 -0.70 10.14 1.18
C TYR A 21 0.53 9.74 1.99
N ASP A 22 1.55 10.59 2.06
CA ASP A 22 2.77 10.32 2.82
C ASP A 22 2.47 10.10 4.32
N ALA A 23 1.60 10.93 4.91
CA ALA A 23 1.20 10.76 6.31
C ALA A 23 0.41 9.45 6.55
N TRP A 24 -0.41 9.01 5.60
CA TRP A 24 -1.08 7.71 5.68
C TRP A 24 -0.08 6.55 5.50
N PHE A 25 0.79 6.64 4.50
CA PHE A 25 1.75 5.60 4.14
C PHE A 25 2.73 5.34 5.29
N ARG A 26 3.29 6.40 5.89
CA ARG A 26 4.17 6.25 7.07
C ARG A 26 3.47 5.55 8.23
N ARG A 27 2.20 5.86 8.51
CA ARG A 27 1.42 5.16 9.55
C ARG A 27 1.22 3.68 9.21
N GLN A 28 0.99 3.32 7.94
CA GLN A 28 0.88 1.91 7.52
C GLN A 28 2.22 1.17 7.67
N VAL A 29 3.33 1.83 7.33
CA VAL A 29 4.68 1.27 7.51
C VAL A 29 5.00 1.08 8.98
N GLU A 30 4.76 2.08 9.82
CA GLU A 30 4.96 1.98 11.28
C GLU A 30 4.13 0.85 11.89
N ALA A 31 2.85 0.74 11.52
CA ALA A 31 2.00 -0.36 11.96
C ALA A 31 2.57 -1.73 11.55
N SER A 32 3.06 -1.84 10.31
CA SER A 32 3.65 -3.07 9.78
C SER A 32 4.98 -3.44 10.47
N LEU A 33 5.83 -2.45 10.76
CA LEU A 33 7.09 -2.64 11.49
C LEU A 33 6.84 -3.00 12.96
N SER A 34 5.74 -2.52 13.54
CA SER A 34 5.34 -2.86 14.91
C SER A 34 4.67 -4.23 15.05
N ASP A 35 4.29 -4.87 13.94
CA ASP A 35 3.67 -6.20 13.97
C ASP A 35 4.72 -7.24 14.38
N ALA A 36 4.50 -7.89 15.52
CA ALA A 36 5.40 -8.89 16.08
C ALA A 36 5.28 -10.26 15.40
N LYS A 37 4.38 -10.43 14.41
CA LYS A 37 4.25 -11.68 13.68
C LYS A 37 5.53 -12.01 12.91
N PRO A 38 5.90 -13.30 12.83
CA PRO A 38 7.02 -13.70 12.00
C PRO A 38 6.73 -13.42 10.52
N THR A 39 7.76 -13.07 9.78
CA THR A 39 7.68 -13.00 8.31
C THR A 39 7.38 -14.37 7.73
N ILE A 40 6.59 -14.42 6.66
CA ILE A 40 6.29 -15.66 5.94
C ILE A 40 7.16 -15.80 4.68
N PRO A 41 7.52 -17.03 4.25
CA PRO A 41 8.22 -17.27 3.00
C PRO A 41 7.41 -16.80 1.78
N HIS A 42 8.10 -16.46 0.69
CA HIS A 42 7.47 -16.05 -0.56
C HIS A 42 6.45 -17.08 -1.07
N ASP A 43 6.79 -18.37 -1.04
CA ASP A 43 5.92 -19.44 -1.52
C ASP A 43 4.60 -19.52 -0.73
N GLN A 44 4.65 -19.23 0.58
CA GLN A 44 3.46 -19.17 1.41
C GLN A 44 2.55 -18.01 1.00
N VAL A 45 3.11 -16.82 0.76
CA VAL A 45 2.35 -15.66 0.25
C VAL A 45 1.66 -16.01 -1.06
N MET A 46 2.36 -16.66 -1.99
CA MET A 46 1.81 -17.02 -3.30
C MET A 46 0.68 -18.05 -3.19
N ALA A 47 0.82 -19.04 -2.29
CA ALA A 47 -0.22 -20.02 -2.02
C ALA A 47 -1.49 -19.35 -1.43
N ASP A 48 -1.32 -18.43 -0.48
CA ASP A 48 -2.42 -17.69 0.15
C ASP A 48 -3.16 -16.82 -0.89
N MET A 49 -2.41 -16.11 -1.75
CA MET A 49 -2.99 -15.29 -2.82
C MET A 49 -3.77 -16.13 -3.83
N GLN A 50 -3.24 -17.29 -4.23
CA GLN A 50 -3.94 -18.21 -5.14
C GLN A 50 -5.27 -18.69 -4.53
N GLY A 51 -5.27 -19.02 -3.23
CA GLY A 51 -6.48 -19.39 -2.50
C GLY A 51 -7.55 -18.29 -2.51
N ILE A 52 -7.16 -17.03 -2.31
CA ILE A 52 -8.08 -15.87 -2.37
C ILE A 52 -8.67 -15.72 -3.78
N ILE A 53 -7.84 -15.81 -4.83
CA ILE A 53 -8.29 -15.68 -6.23
C ILE A 53 -9.29 -16.79 -6.59
N GLU A 54 -9.00 -18.04 -6.20
CA GLU A 54 -9.91 -19.16 -6.45
C GLU A 54 -11.23 -19.03 -5.70
N ALA A 55 -11.19 -18.55 -4.45
CA ALA A 55 -12.40 -18.28 -3.68
C ALA A 55 -13.24 -17.17 -4.33
N ALA A 56 -12.60 -16.13 -4.87
CA ALA A 56 -13.28 -15.05 -5.57
C ALA A 56 -13.91 -15.51 -6.90
N ARG A 57 -13.26 -16.42 -7.64
CA ARG A 57 -13.79 -16.96 -8.92
C ARG A 57 -14.98 -17.90 -8.75
N LYS A 58 -15.12 -18.52 -7.58
CA LYS A 58 -16.23 -19.44 -7.25
C LYS A 58 -17.48 -18.72 -6.73
N ARG A 59 -17.38 -17.40 -6.50
CA ARG A 59 -18.50 -16.52 -6.15
C ARG A 59 -19.15 -15.98 -7.42
#